data_AF-A0A1V5WQ92-F1
#
_entry.id   AF-A0A1V5WQ92-F1
#
_cell.length_a   1.000
_cell.length_b   1.000
_cell.length_c   1.000
_cell.angle_alpha   90.00
_cell.angle_beta   90.00
_cell.angle_gamma   90.00
#
_symmetry.space_group_name_H-M   'P 1'
#
loop_
_entity.id
_entity.type
_entity.pdbx_description
1 polymer ?
#
loop_
_entity_poly.entity_id
_entity_poly.type
_entity_poly.pdbx_seq_one_letter_code
_entity_poly.pdbx_strand_id
1 'polypeptide(L)'
;MIGVSLIAFNRPAYFKKLIKSLEKQTVEAEYHLFQDGAVNKFSHRLKARPELLNEVQDIFDNSKIESKKKHCHQMNVGNAINQFEAVEFMSKHYDRFLVVEDDVILSKDYLRLVNILADQYLKDDVFSVSLNFKRMCKRREIDSNLDKVDYISLHWWAEMWSSEQWHKVRPYFLEYYDLVKNVDYQQRPSDKIKKLFHSSGLMIPQTSQDAGKDYALHKAGMKRINSIVNRGFYIGESGMHFNPHLYQQIGYKYQKPFEFKSDEKLNAFIMR
;
A
#
# COMPACT_ATOMS: atom_id res chain seq x y z
N MET A 1 -10.75 -15.48 6.31
CA MET A 1 -10.25 -15.24 4.94
C MET A 1 -9.75 -13.81 4.86
N ILE A 2 -8.59 -13.57 4.25
CA ILE A 2 -8.00 -12.21 4.15
C ILE A 2 -8.45 -11.57 2.84
N GLY A 3 -8.86 -10.31 2.89
CA GLY A 3 -9.07 -9.50 1.69
C GLY A 3 -7.76 -8.86 1.23
N VAL A 4 -7.48 -8.85 -0.07
CA VAL A 4 -6.29 -8.20 -0.66
C VAL A 4 -6.73 -7.18 -1.70
N SER A 5 -6.55 -5.90 -1.41
CA SER A 5 -6.79 -4.79 -2.34
C SER A 5 -5.52 -4.52 -3.15
N LEU A 6 -5.64 -4.59 -4.47
CA LEU A 6 -4.61 -4.25 -5.43
C LEU A 6 -4.94 -2.89 -6.05
N ILE A 7 -4.17 -1.87 -5.70
CA ILE A 7 -4.30 -0.52 -6.25
C ILE A 7 -3.40 -0.44 -7.48
N ALA A 8 -4.01 -0.43 -8.66
CA ALA A 8 -3.28 -0.37 -9.92
C ALA A 8 -3.86 0.67 -10.86
N PHE A 9 -3.05 1.13 -11.82
CA PHE A 9 -3.51 2.04 -12.85
C PHE A 9 -3.10 1.59 -14.25
N ASN A 10 -1.95 2.06 -14.74
CA ASN A 10 -1.54 1.94 -16.15
C ASN A 10 -0.12 1.39 -16.31
N ARG A 11 0.37 0.61 -15.34
CA ARG A 11 1.74 0.05 -15.32
C ARG A 11 1.72 -1.48 -15.44
N PRO A 12 1.27 -2.05 -16.57
CA PRO A 12 1.09 -3.50 -16.72
C PRO A 12 2.39 -4.29 -16.47
N ALA A 13 3.55 -3.74 -16.82
CA ALA A 13 4.83 -4.40 -16.58
C ALA A 13 5.16 -4.58 -15.08
N TYR A 14 4.80 -3.62 -14.23
CA TYR A 14 4.97 -3.74 -12.77
C TYR A 14 3.88 -4.62 -12.17
N PHE A 15 2.63 -4.39 -12.57
CA PHE A 15 1.49 -5.18 -12.11
C PHE A 15 1.66 -6.68 -12.40
N LYS A 16 2.21 -7.04 -13.58
CA LYS A 16 2.55 -8.43 -13.90
C LYS A 16 3.53 -9.06 -12.91
N LYS A 17 4.53 -8.31 -12.45
CA LYS A 17 5.50 -8.80 -11.45
C LYS A 17 4.84 -8.97 -10.08
N LEU A 18 3.97 -8.02 -9.68
CA LEU A 18 3.17 -8.15 -8.47
C LEU A 18 2.32 -9.43 -8.51
N ILE A 19 1.51 -9.61 -9.57
CA ILE A 19 0.66 -10.80 -9.74
C ILE A 19 1.47 -12.09 -9.66
N LYS A 20 2.65 -12.15 -10.32
CA LYS A 20 3.53 -13.33 -10.25
C LYS A 20 4.07 -13.60 -8.84
N SER A 21 4.18 -12.57 -7.99
CA SER A 21 4.54 -12.75 -6.58
C SER A 21 3.36 -13.18 -5.70
N LEU A 22 2.13 -12.76 -6.06
CA LEU A 22 0.90 -13.16 -5.39
C LEU A 22 0.51 -14.61 -5.71
N GLU A 23 0.74 -15.07 -6.94
CA GLU A 23 0.55 -16.48 -7.33
C GLU A 23 1.44 -17.48 -6.56
N LYS A 24 2.44 -17.00 -5.80
CA LYS A 24 3.31 -17.82 -4.95
C LYS A 24 2.83 -17.91 -3.50
N GLN A 25 1.83 -17.12 -3.12
CA GLN A 25 1.33 -17.13 -1.74
C GLN A 25 0.55 -18.41 -1.47
N THR A 26 0.67 -18.93 -0.26
CA THR A 26 0.03 -20.20 0.15
C THR A 26 -1.21 -19.99 1.02
N VAL A 27 -1.52 -18.75 1.35
CA VAL A 27 -2.67 -18.40 2.20
C VAL A 27 -3.86 -18.07 1.31
N GLU A 28 -5.02 -18.64 1.65
CA GLU A 28 -6.29 -18.31 1.00
C GLU A 28 -6.65 -16.83 1.21
N ALA A 29 -6.92 -16.14 0.10
CA ALA A 29 -7.28 -14.74 0.09
C ALA A 29 -8.23 -14.43 -1.08
N GLU A 30 -9.04 -13.39 -0.90
CA GLU A 30 -9.86 -12.82 -1.97
C GLU A 30 -9.20 -11.54 -2.48
N TYR A 31 -8.95 -11.47 -3.79
CA TYR A 31 -8.20 -10.39 -4.40
C TYR A 31 -9.13 -9.41 -5.12
N HIS A 32 -8.93 -8.12 -4.89
CA HIS A 32 -9.73 -7.06 -5.46
C HIS A 32 -8.83 -6.08 -6.21
N LEU A 33 -8.97 -6.02 -7.53
CA LEU A 33 -8.33 -4.98 -8.34
C LEU A 33 -9.17 -3.70 -8.29
N PHE A 34 -8.59 -2.62 -7.78
CA PHE A 34 -9.17 -1.27 -7.84
C PHE A 34 -8.40 -0.44 -8.86
N GLN A 35 -9.08 -0.03 -9.94
CA GLN A 35 -8.45 0.64 -11.07
C GLN A 35 -9.20 1.90 -11.50
N ASP A 36 -8.44 2.96 -11.73
CA ASP A 36 -8.93 4.23 -12.26
C ASP A 36 -9.20 4.17 -13.78
N GLY A 37 -10.11 5.03 -14.28
CA GLY A 37 -10.34 5.19 -15.72
C GLY A 37 -9.24 6.00 -16.44
N ALA A 38 -9.32 6.13 -17.77
CA ALA A 38 -8.27 6.80 -18.57
C ALA A 38 -8.36 8.33 -18.57
N VAL A 39 -9.55 8.90 -18.45
CA VAL A 39 -9.83 10.34 -18.55
C VAL A 39 -10.28 10.89 -17.20
N ASN A 40 -9.66 11.96 -16.72
CA ASN A 40 -9.98 12.52 -15.41
C ASN A 40 -11.37 13.15 -15.33
N LYS A 41 -12.10 12.78 -14.28
CA LYS A 41 -13.47 13.22 -13.99
C LYS A 41 -13.60 14.73 -13.88
N PHE A 42 -12.59 15.41 -13.33
CA PHE A 42 -12.67 16.83 -13.01
C PHE A 42 -12.01 17.71 -14.06
N SER A 43 -10.83 17.31 -14.57
CA SER A 43 -10.09 18.11 -15.55
C SER A 43 -10.36 17.72 -17.00
N HIS A 44 -11.06 16.60 -17.25
CA HIS A 44 -11.24 15.98 -18.57
C HIS A 44 -9.93 15.68 -19.33
N ARG A 45 -8.81 15.62 -18.61
CA ARG A 45 -7.49 15.33 -19.21
C ARG A 45 -7.29 13.83 -19.33
N LEU A 46 -6.69 13.40 -20.43
CA LEU A 46 -6.20 12.04 -20.57
C LEU A 46 -5.05 11.79 -19.58
N LYS A 47 -5.18 10.78 -18.72
CA LYS A 47 -4.20 10.39 -17.70
C LYS A 47 -3.45 9.11 -18.07
N ALA A 48 -4.07 8.25 -18.88
CA ALA A 48 -3.46 7.03 -19.39
C ALA A 48 -4.03 6.67 -20.76
N ARG A 49 -3.26 5.88 -21.50
CA ARG A 49 -3.74 5.19 -22.70
C ARG A 49 -4.68 4.04 -22.30
N PRO A 50 -5.91 3.95 -22.84
CA PRO A 50 -6.87 2.88 -22.48
C PRO A 50 -6.30 1.47 -22.62
N GLU A 51 -5.42 1.25 -23.59
CA GLU A 51 -4.80 -0.06 -23.86
C GLU A 51 -3.99 -0.56 -22.65
N LEU A 52 -3.29 0.35 -21.96
CA LEU A 52 -2.53 0.00 -20.75
C LEU A 52 -3.43 -0.40 -19.57
N LEU A 53 -4.65 0.15 -19.52
CA LEU A 53 -5.64 -0.24 -18.50
C LEU A 53 -6.17 -1.63 -18.77
N ASN A 54 -6.49 -1.91 -20.04
CA ASN A 54 -6.93 -3.23 -20.49
C ASN A 54 -5.85 -4.29 -20.23
N GLU A 55 -4.58 -4.00 -20.54
CA GLU A 55 -3.47 -4.91 -20.25
C GLU A 55 -3.36 -5.25 -18.75
N VAL A 56 -3.57 -4.29 -17.85
CA VAL A 56 -3.59 -4.55 -16.40
C VAL A 56 -4.74 -5.49 -16.03
N GLN A 57 -5.94 -5.28 -16.58
CA GLN A 57 -7.09 -6.15 -16.35
C GLN A 57 -6.86 -7.55 -16.93
N ASP A 58 -6.32 -7.66 -18.14
CA ASP A 58 -5.99 -8.94 -18.77
C ASP A 58 -4.96 -9.72 -17.95
N ILE A 59 -3.95 -9.05 -17.38
CA ILE A 59 -3.00 -9.68 -16.46
C ILE A 59 -3.72 -10.24 -15.23
N PHE A 60 -4.70 -9.52 -14.68
CA PHE A 60 -5.46 -9.98 -13.51
C PHE A 60 -6.38 -11.15 -13.85
N ASP A 61 -7.12 -11.05 -14.95
CA ASP A 61 -8.08 -12.04 -15.42
C ASP A 61 -7.39 -13.36 -15.81
N ASN A 62 -6.20 -13.28 -16.43
CA ASN A 62 -5.41 -14.46 -16.83
C ASN A 62 -4.46 -14.98 -15.73
N SER A 63 -4.46 -14.37 -14.54
CA SER A 63 -3.66 -14.86 -13.42
C SER A 63 -4.19 -16.19 -12.86
N LYS A 64 -3.31 -16.94 -12.19
CA LYS A 64 -3.65 -18.18 -11.46
C LYS A 64 -4.40 -17.93 -10.14
N ILE A 65 -4.71 -16.68 -9.81
CA ILE A 65 -5.50 -16.34 -8.63
C ILE A 65 -6.95 -16.77 -8.87
N GLU A 66 -7.48 -17.60 -7.97
CA GLU A 66 -8.83 -18.18 -8.08
C GLU A 66 -9.90 -17.18 -7.64
N SER A 67 -9.82 -16.66 -6.41
CA SER A 67 -10.81 -15.75 -5.85
C SER A 67 -10.46 -14.29 -6.16
N LYS A 68 -11.11 -13.72 -7.19
CA LYS A 68 -10.79 -12.38 -7.67
C LYS A 68 -12.00 -11.56 -8.14
N LYS A 69 -11.97 -10.25 -7.87
CA LYS A 69 -12.99 -9.26 -8.30
C LYS A 69 -12.32 -7.98 -8.81
N LYS A 70 -12.96 -7.29 -9.77
CA LYS A 70 -12.51 -6.01 -10.32
C LYS A 70 -13.48 -4.89 -9.94
N HIS A 71 -12.93 -3.75 -9.56
CA HIS A 71 -13.62 -2.51 -9.24
C HIS A 71 -12.99 -1.39 -10.08
N CYS A 72 -13.51 -1.19 -11.29
CA CYS A 72 -12.92 -0.27 -12.25
C CYS A 72 -13.81 0.95 -12.45
N HIS A 73 -13.25 2.14 -12.27
CA HIS A 73 -13.95 3.37 -12.60
C HIS A 73 -13.97 3.61 -14.11
N GLN A 74 -15.10 4.11 -14.62
CA GLN A 74 -15.20 4.57 -16.01
C GLN A 74 -14.32 5.81 -16.28
N MET A 75 -14.25 6.73 -15.30
CA MET A 75 -13.40 7.92 -15.35
C MET A 75 -12.29 7.85 -14.30
N ASN A 76 -11.15 8.49 -14.55
CA ASN A 76 -10.11 8.65 -13.54
C ASN A 76 -10.62 9.59 -12.43
N VAL A 77 -10.88 9.05 -11.24
CA VAL A 77 -11.21 9.83 -10.04
C VAL A 77 -9.95 10.30 -9.32
N GLY A 78 -8.81 9.65 -9.60
CA GLY A 78 -7.50 9.99 -9.08
C GLY A 78 -7.17 9.21 -7.81
N ASN A 79 -5.86 9.06 -7.56
CA ASN A 79 -5.34 8.11 -6.57
C ASN A 79 -5.96 8.25 -5.16
N ALA A 80 -6.20 9.47 -4.68
CA ALA A 80 -6.79 9.67 -3.35
C ALA A 80 -8.22 9.12 -3.24
N ILE A 81 -9.04 9.29 -4.28
CA ILE A 81 -10.42 8.79 -4.30
C ILE A 81 -10.43 7.29 -4.52
N ASN A 82 -9.68 6.79 -5.50
CA ASN A 82 -9.60 5.36 -5.79
C ASN A 82 -9.11 4.55 -4.56
N GLN A 83 -8.07 5.00 -3.87
CA GLN A 83 -7.61 4.34 -2.63
C GLN A 83 -8.61 4.45 -1.48
N PHE A 84 -9.27 5.61 -1.31
CA PHE A 84 -10.28 5.78 -0.26
C PHE A 84 -11.47 4.83 -0.49
N GLU A 85 -12.01 4.77 -1.70
CA GLU A 85 -13.12 3.87 -2.04
C GLU A 85 -12.72 2.40 -1.91
N ALA A 86 -11.48 2.05 -2.27
CA ALA A 86 -10.94 0.72 -2.02
C ALA A 86 -10.95 0.37 -0.53
N VAL A 87 -10.40 1.23 0.32
CA VAL A 87 -10.39 1.01 1.78
C VAL A 87 -11.80 0.96 2.37
N GLU A 88 -12.72 1.82 1.91
CA GLU A 88 -14.13 1.81 2.34
C GLU A 88 -14.84 0.52 1.94
N PHE A 89 -14.56 -0.02 0.75
CA PHE A 89 -15.08 -1.32 0.35
C PHE A 89 -14.47 -2.42 1.23
N MET A 90 -13.14 -2.49 1.32
CA MET A 90 -12.47 -3.57 2.04
C MET A 90 -12.85 -3.60 3.52
N SER A 91 -12.93 -2.45 4.20
CA SER A 91 -13.31 -2.38 5.62
C SER A 91 -14.75 -2.85 5.90
N LYS A 92 -15.67 -2.71 4.93
CA LYS A 92 -17.04 -3.23 5.06
C LYS A 92 -17.16 -4.74 4.87
N HIS A 93 -16.20 -5.34 4.18
CA HIS A 93 -16.27 -6.75 3.76
C HIS A 93 -15.28 -7.66 4.50
N TYR A 94 -14.25 -7.09 5.14
CA TYR A 94 -13.19 -7.85 5.81
C TYR A 94 -12.81 -7.20 7.14
N ASP A 95 -12.69 -8.01 8.20
CA ASP A 95 -12.18 -7.56 9.50
C ASP A 95 -10.74 -7.04 9.39
N ARG A 96 -9.95 -7.67 8.50
CA ARG A 96 -8.60 -7.25 8.14
C ARG A 96 -8.35 -7.44 6.65
N PHE A 97 -7.58 -6.53 6.06
CA PHE A 97 -7.26 -6.58 4.64
C PHE A 97 -5.89 -5.98 4.35
N LEU A 98 -5.22 -6.52 3.33
CA LEU A 98 -3.95 -6.01 2.83
C LEU A 98 -4.22 -5.02 1.70
N VAL A 99 -3.69 -3.81 1.79
CA VAL A 99 -3.69 -2.83 0.70
C VAL A 99 -2.32 -2.87 0.04
N VAL A 100 -2.25 -3.11 -1.28
CA VAL A 100 -1.02 -3.31 -2.05
C VAL A 100 -1.00 -2.43 -3.30
N GLU A 101 0.06 -1.66 -3.53
CA GLU A 101 0.27 -0.89 -4.76
C GLU A 101 0.89 -1.75 -5.87
N ASP A 102 0.67 -1.39 -7.14
CA ASP A 102 1.08 -2.17 -8.32
C ASP A 102 2.59 -2.26 -8.59
N ASP A 103 3.41 -1.51 -7.85
CA ASP A 103 4.85 -1.40 -8.01
C ASP A 103 5.65 -2.02 -6.87
N VAL A 104 5.12 -3.10 -6.28
CA VAL A 104 5.86 -3.97 -5.35
C VAL A 104 5.94 -5.43 -5.78
N ILE A 105 6.90 -6.14 -5.21
CA ILE A 105 7.03 -7.59 -5.21
C ILE A 105 7.02 -8.06 -3.76
N LEU A 106 6.24 -9.10 -3.47
CA LEU A 106 6.15 -9.70 -2.15
C LEU A 106 6.93 -11.02 -2.10
N SER A 107 7.53 -11.34 -0.94
CA SER A 107 8.11 -12.68 -0.72
C SER A 107 7.01 -13.75 -0.74
N LYS A 108 7.36 -15.01 -1.05
CA LYS A 108 6.39 -16.13 -1.13
C LYS A 108 5.59 -16.37 0.16
N ASP A 109 6.14 -15.96 1.31
CA ASP A 109 5.55 -16.13 2.64
C ASP A 109 4.82 -14.88 3.16
N TYR A 110 4.74 -13.81 2.35
CA TYR A 110 4.29 -12.49 2.80
C TYR A 110 2.91 -12.51 3.44
N LEU A 111 1.90 -13.10 2.80
CA LEU A 111 0.53 -13.13 3.33
C LEU A 111 0.44 -13.87 4.66
N ARG A 112 1.18 -14.99 4.80
CA ARG A 112 1.22 -15.76 6.05
C ARG A 112 1.85 -14.95 7.16
N LEU A 113 3.01 -14.35 6.89
CA LEU A 113 3.78 -13.60 7.89
C LEU A 113 3.10 -12.30 8.31
N VAL A 114 2.48 -11.57 7.39
CA VAL A 114 1.74 -10.35 7.73
C VAL A 114 0.47 -10.68 8.50
N ASN A 115 -0.13 -11.86 8.27
CA ASN A 115 -1.25 -12.33 9.08
C ASN A 115 -0.82 -12.69 10.51
N ILE A 116 0.35 -13.31 10.69
CA ILE A 116 0.94 -13.53 12.02
C ILE A 116 1.15 -12.19 12.75
N LEU A 117 1.70 -11.18 12.07
CA LEU A 117 1.82 -9.84 12.65
C LEU A 117 0.46 -9.26 13.03
N ALA A 118 -0.54 -9.44 12.18
CA ALA A 118 -1.89 -8.96 12.43
C ALA A 118 -2.48 -9.60 13.69
N ASP A 119 -2.38 -10.92 13.83
CA ASP A 119 -2.86 -11.64 15.01
C ASP A 119 -2.16 -11.18 16.31
N GLN A 120 -0.87 -10.86 16.23
CA GLN A 120 -0.11 -10.44 17.41
C GLN A 120 -0.36 -8.97 17.79
N TYR A 121 -0.46 -8.09 16.79
CA TYR A 121 -0.27 -6.65 17.00
C TYR A 121 -1.38 -5.75 16.47
N LEU A 122 -2.30 -6.18 15.60
CA LEU A 122 -3.40 -5.30 15.13
C LEU A 122 -4.51 -5.14 16.17
N LYS A 123 -4.21 -4.41 17.25
CA LYS A 123 -5.10 -4.10 18.37
C LYS A 123 -4.68 -2.80 19.04
N ASP A 124 -5.47 -2.33 20.00
CA ASP A 124 -5.16 -1.17 20.82
C ASP A 124 -4.83 0.07 19.99
N ASP A 125 -3.60 0.60 20.10
CA ASP A 125 -3.09 1.78 19.40
C ASP A 125 -2.37 1.46 18.08
N VAL A 126 -2.41 0.21 17.60
CA VAL A 126 -1.77 -0.20 16.35
C VAL A 126 -2.80 -0.24 15.21
N PHE A 127 -2.56 0.62 14.21
CA PHE A 127 -3.42 0.76 13.04
C PHE A 127 -3.16 -0.30 11.96
N SER A 128 -1.89 -0.45 11.58
CA SER A 128 -1.47 -1.33 10.48
C SER A 128 -0.18 -2.08 10.82
N VAL A 129 0.00 -3.21 10.14
CA VAL A 129 1.25 -3.98 10.15
C VAL A 129 1.77 -4.19 8.73
N SER A 130 3.10 -4.23 8.56
CA SER A 130 3.74 -4.49 7.27
C SER A 130 5.06 -5.26 7.42
N LEU A 131 5.50 -5.91 6.35
CA LEU A 131 6.79 -6.60 6.31
C LEU A 131 7.89 -5.78 5.61
N ASN A 132 7.78 -4.46 5.69
CA ASN A 132 8.78 -3.44 5.37
C ASN A 132 9.38 -3.42 3.95
N PHE A 133 9.77 -2.21 3.55
CA PHE A 133 10.30 -1.88 2.23
C PHE A 133 11.47 -0.89 2.31
N LYS A 134 12.33 -1.05 3.33
CA LYS A 134 13.54 -0.22 3.51
C LYS A 134 14.39 -0.22 2.25
N ARG A 135 15.11 0.88 2.01
CA ARG A 135 16.06 1.02 0.90
C ARG A 135 17.15 -0.04 0.89
N MET A 136 17.59 -0.48 2.06
CA MET A 136 18.50 -1.62 2.22
C MET A 136 18.25 -2.27 3.58
N CYS A 137 18.34 -3.59 3.63
CA CYS A 137 18.61 -4.34 4.85
C CYS A 137 20.03 -4.87 4.75
N LYS A 138 20.96 -4.36 5.58
CA LYS A 138 22.33 -4.86 5.60
C LYS A 138 22.32 -6.29 6.16
N ARG A 139 23.17 -7.19 5.65
CA ARG A 139 23.23 -8.59 6.11
C ARG A 139 23.28 -8.73 7.64
N ARG A 140 24.12 -7.93 8.30
CA ARG A 140 24.23 -7.87 9.77
C ARG A 140 22.92 -7.50 10.49
N GLU A 141 22.08 -6.69 9.86
CA GLU A 141 20.76 -6.32 10.40
C GLU A 141 19.75 -7.45 10.18
N ILE A 142 19.91 -8.22 9.10
CA ILE A 142 19.07 -9.39 8.81
C ILE A 142 19.31 -10.47 9.87
N ASP A 143 20.56 -10.90 10.04
CA ASP A 143 20.90 -12.10 10.82
C ASP A 143 20.41 -12.06 12.28
N SER A 144 20.27 -10.85 12.86
CA SER A 144 19.83 -10.65 14.24
C SER A 144 18.37 -10.19 14.41
N ASN A 145 17.68 -9.86 13.31
CA ASN A 145 16.35 -9.24 13.37
C ASN A 145 15.29 -9.88 12.47
N LEU A 146 15.50 -11.10 11.98
CA LEU A 146 14.54 -11.78 11.09
C LEU A 146 13.12 -11.83 11.69
N ASP A 147 13.02 -12.11 12.98
CA ASP A 147 11.77 -12.23 13.74
C ASP A 147 11.40 -10.93 14.48
N LYS A 148 12.11 -9.83 14.27
CA LYS A 148 11.89 -8.59 15.02
C LYS A 148 11.00 -7.61 14.29
N VAL A 149 10.20 -6.89 15.07
CA VAL A 149 9.37 -5.77 14.61
C VAL A 149 9.63 -4.56 15.49
N ASP A 150 9.23 -3.39 15.00
CA ASP A 150 9.35 -2.13 15.72
C ASP A 150 8.26 -1.15 15.24
N TYR A 151 8.02 -0.09 16.02
CA TYR A 151 7.18 1.02 15.62
C TYR A 151 7.88 1.84 14.53
N ILE A 152 7.51 1.58 13.28
CA ILE A 152 8.15 2.16 12.11
C ILE A 152 7.05 2.69 11.18
N SER A 153 7.19 3.95 10.76
CA SER A 153 6.37 4.56 9.73
C SER A 153 7.26 4.95 8.55
N LEU A 154 7.12 4.25 7.42
CA LEU A 154 7.92 4.50 6.21
C LEU A 154 7.04 4.70 4.97
N HIS A 155 6.52 3.61 4.40
CA HIS A 155 5.79 3.62 3.13
C HIS A 155 4.50 2.83 3.24
N TRP A 156 3.49 3.20 2.46
CA TRP A 156 2.15 2.61 2.49
C TRP A 156 1.94 1.54 1.38
N TRP A 157 3.03 1.02 0.80
CA TRP A 157 2.99 0.21 -0.42
C TRP A 157 2.37 -1.17 -0.28
N ALA A 158 2.52 -1.84 0.87
CA ALA A 158 1.83 -3.09 1.17
C ALA A 158 1.62 -3.23 2.68
N GLU A 159 0.42 -2.91 3.17
CA GLU A 159 0.12 -2.88 4.60
C GLU A 159 -1.21 -3.55 4.93
N MET A 160 -1.20 -4.37 5.99
CA MET A 160 -2.40 -5.02 6.50
C MET A 160 -3.07 -4.11 7.52
N TRP A 161 -4.33 -3.82 7.29
CA TRP A 161 -5.15 -2.90 8.07
C TRP A 161 -6.23 -3.69 8.80
N SER A 162 -6.64 -3.18 9.96
CA SER A 162 -7.85 -3.62 10.66
C SER A 162 -9.01 -2.69 10.28
N SER A 163 -10.18 -3.26 9.98
CA SER A 163 -11.41 -2.50 9.76
C SER A 163 -11.80 -1.69 11.00
N GLU A 164 -11.67 -2.28 12.18
CA GLU A 164 -11.93 -1.61 13.46
C GLU A 164 -11.04 -0.36 13.62
N GLN A 165 -9.75 -0.50 13.32
CA GLN A 165 -8.81 0.62 13.44
C GLN A 165 -9.02 1.67 12.35
N TRP A 166 -9.38 1.24 11.13
CA TRP A 166 -9.83 2.17 10.09
C TRP A 166 -10.99 3.02 10.56
N HIS A 167 -12.02 2.45 11.18
CA HIS A 167 -13.17 3.22 11.65
C HIS A 167 -12.82 4.29 12.70
N LYS A 168 -11.78 4.07 13.51
CA LYS A 168 -11.28 5.08 14.47
C LYS A 168 -10.48 6.20 13.78
N VAL A 169 -9.73 5.89 12.73
CA VAL A 169 -8.88 6.85 11.97
C VAL A 169 -9.69 7.63 10.93
N ARG A 170 -10.70 6.99 10.36
CA ARG A 170 -11.49 7.47 9.22
C ARG A 170 -12.03 8.89 9.41
N PRO A 171 -12.61 9.30 10.57
CA PRO A 171 -13.09 10.67 10.74
C PRO A 171 -12.01 11.73 10.51
N TYR A 172 -10.78 11.47 10.95
CA TYR A 172 -9.66 12.39 10.74
C TYR A 172 -9.15 12.37 9.29
N PHE A 173 -9.17 11.20 8.64
CA PHE A 173 -8.84 11.12 7.22
C PHE A 173 -9.85 11.88 6.36
N LEU A 174 -11.13 11.90 6.75
CA LEU A 174 -12.16 12.64 6.03
C LEU A 174 -11.89 14.15 5.97
N GLU A 175 -11.23 14.73 6.98
CA GLU A 175 -10.80 16.14 6.95
C GLU A 175 -9.85 16.43 5.78
N TYR A 176 -8.92 15.52 5.49
CA TYR A 176 -8.04 15.58 4.32
C TYR A 176 -8.81 15.26 3.03
N TYR A 177 -9.64 14.21 3.05
CA TYR A 177 -10.40 13.74 1.89
C TYR A 177 -11.33 14.84 1.34
N ASP A 178 -11.96 15.62 2.21
CA ASP A 178 -12.83 16.73 1.84
C ASP A 178 -12.13 17.81 1.01
N LEU A 179 -10.81 17.96 1.16
CA LEU A 179 -10.01 18.89 0.36
C LEU A 179 -9.68 18.37 -1.04
N VAL A 180 -9.76 17.05 -1.27
CA VAL A 180 -9.29 16.41 -2.50
C VAL A 180 -10.40 15.70 -3.30
N LYS A 181 -11.57 15.43 -2.70
CA LYS A 181 -12.64 14.62 -3.32
C LYS A 181 -13.31 15.25 -4.55
N ASN A 182 -13.12 16.56 -4.79
CA ASN A 182 -13.78 17.32 -5.85
C ASN A 182 -12.81 18.04 -6.79
N VAL A 183 -11.56 17.58 -6.88
CA VAL A 183 -10.52 18.21 -7.73
C VAL A 183 -9.75 17.15 -8.51
N ASP A 184 -9.15 17.54 -9.63
CA ASP A 184 -8.08 16.74 -10.22
C ASP A 184 -6.95 16.64 -9.19
N TYR A 185 -6.68 15.43 -8.72
CA TYR A 185 -5.77 15.18 -7.60
C TYR A 185 -4.33 15.71 -7.84
N GLN A 186 -3.90 15.81 -9.10
CA GLN A 186 -2.62 16.44 -9.43
C GLN A 186 -2.61 17.96 -9.16
N GLN A 187 -3.78 18.58 -9.07
CA GLN A 187 -4.03 19.99 -8.80
C GLN A 187 -4.61 20.22 -7.39
N ARG A 188 -4.46 19.25 -6.49
CA ARG A 188 -4.96 19.34 -5.10
C ARG A 188 -4.46 20.61 -4.39
N PRO A 189 -5.29 21.20 -3.50
CA PRO A 189 -5.01 22.51 -2.89
C PRO A 189 -3.92 22.40 -1.81
N SER A 190 -2.66 22.37 -2.24
CA SER A 190 -1.52 22.06 -1.37
C SER A 190 -1.40 22.99 -0.16
N ASP A 191 -1.70 24.29 -0.30
CA ASP A 191 -1.64 25.23 0.82
C ASP A 191 -2.73 24.97 1.86
N LYS A 192 -3.93 24.55 1.45
CA LYS A 192 -5.01 24.18 2.37
C LYS A 192 -4.66 22.90 3.13
N ILE A 193 -4.11 21.92 2.43
CA ILE A 193 -3.66 20.65 3.02
C ILE A 193 -2.55 20.89 4.06
N LYS A 194 -1.54 21.69 3.72
CA LYS A 194 -0.46 22.04 4.67
C LYS A 194 -0.99 22.78 5.89
N LYS A 195 -1.91 23.74 5.70
CA LYS A 195 -2.57 24.44 6.81
C LYS A 195 -3.34 23.49 7.72
N LEU A 196 -4.06 22.52 7.16
CA LEU A 196 -4.73 21.46 7.92
C LEU A 196 -3.71 20.68 8.78
N PHE A 197 -2.63 20.19 8.17
CA PHE A 197 -1.61 19.43 8.90
C PHE A 197 -0.95 20.25 10.01
N HIS A 198 -0.58 21.50 9.72
CA HIS A 198 0.04 22.41 10.68
C HIS A 198 -0.89 22.73 11.86
N SER A 199 -2.20 22.85 11.63
CA SER A 199 -3.18 23.09 12.71
C SER A 199 -3.26 21.96 13.73
N SER A 200 -2.77 20.77 13.36
CA SER A 200 -2.67 19.61 14.24
C SER A 200 -1.24 19.35 14.74
N GLY A 201 -0.33 20.32 14.61
CA GLY A 201 1.05 20.21 15.09
C GLY A 201 1.99 19.40 14.18
N LEU A 202 1.53 18.99 13.00
CA LEU A 202 2.33 18.22 12.04
C LEU A 202 2.96 19.12 10.97
N MET A 203 4.28 19.06 10.83
CA MET A 203 5.02 19.74 9.74
C MET A 203 5.36 18.75 8.62
N ILE A 204 4.34 18.22 7.95
CA ILE A 204 4.52 17.31 6.80
C ILE A 204 4.55 18.14 5.51
N PRO A 205 5.67 18.16 4.75
CA PRO A 205 5.76 18.97 3.54
C PRO A 205 4.99 18.36 2.35
N GLN A 206 4.77 17.05 2.36
CA GLN A 206 3.98 16.33 1.35
C GLN A 206 2.49 16.60 1.53
N THR A 207 1.76 16.55 0.42
CA THR A 207 0.30 16.76 0.38
C THR A 207 -0.43 15.60 -0.27
N SER A 208 0.20 14.43 -0.35
CA SER A 208 -0.39 13.23 -0.94
C SER A 208 -1.41 12.58 0.00
N GLN A 209 -2.14 11.59 -0.50
CA GLN A 209 -3.03 10.76 0.30
C GLN A 209 -2.27 10.05 1.43
N ASP A 210 -1.00 9.67 1.22
CA ASP A 210 -0.17 9.07 2.26
C ASP A 210 0.07 10.05 3.40
N ALA A 211 0.37 11.31 3.08
CA ALA A 211 0.48 12.37 4.08
C ALA A 211 -0.87 12.60 4.79
N GLY A 212 -1.99 12.45 4.07
CA GLY A 212 -3.33 12.45 4.66
C GLY A 212 -3.58 11.29 5.63
N LYS A 213 -3.06 10.09 5.33
CA LYS A 213 -3.10 8.93 6.25
C LYS A 213 -2.22 9.18 7.48
N ASP A 214 -0.99 9.68 7.29
CA ASP A 214 -0.08 10.01 8.39
C ASP A 214 -0.69 11.08 9.32
N TYR A 215 -1.35 12.10 8.74
CA TYR A 215 -2.14 13.09 9.47
C TYR A 215 -3.25 12.44 10.31
N ALA A 216 -4.04 11.55 9.70
CA ALA A 216 -5.15 10.90 10.36
C ALA A 216 -4.69 9.98 11.51
N LEU A 217 -3.58 9.25 11.31
CA LEU A 217 -2.98 8.41 12.35
C LEU A 217 -2.48 9.24 13.54
N HIS A 218 -1.79 10.34 13.27
CA HIS A 218 -1.31 11.23 14.33
C HIS A 218 -2.47 11.75 15.18
N LYS A 219 -3.55 12.20 14.54
CA LYS A 219 -4.77 12.67 15.21
C LYS A 219 -5.47 11.59 16.03
N ALA A 220 -5.45 10.35 15.54
CA ALA A 220 -6.00 9.21 16.24
C ALA A 220 -5.09 8.65 17.36
N GLY A 221 -3.85 9.16 17.50
CA GLY A 221 -2.87 8.60 18.43
C GLY A 221 -2.42 7.18 18.07
N MET A 222 -2.52 6.80 16.79
CA MET A 222 -2.24 5.44 16.33
C MET A 222 -0.85 5.29 15.73
N LYS A 223 -0.33 4.07 15.83
CA LYS A 223 1.01 3.68 15.38
C LYS A 223 0.94 2.58 14.32
N ARG A 224 2.07 2.37 13.67
CA ARG A 224 2.27 1.32 12.67
C ARG A 224 3.43 0.45 13.12
N ILE A 225 3.31 -0.85 12.90
CA ILE A 225 4.37 -1.82 13.20
C ILE A 225 4.89 -2.41 11.91
N ASN A 226 6.20 -2.41 11.74
CA ASN A 226 6.82 -3.09 10.61
C ASN A 226 7.86 -4.09 11.10
N SER A 227 8.08 -5.16 10.33
CA SER A 227 9.26 -5.98 10.53
C SER A 227 10.54 -5.16 10.33
N ILE A 228 11.60 -5.50 11.06
CA ILE A 228 12.90 -4.84 10.88
C ILE A 228 13.51 -5.22 9.54
N VAL A 229 13.30 -6.48 9.11
CA VAL A 229 13.80 -7.03 7.85
C VAL A 229 12.71 -6.99 6.79
N ASN A 230 13.05 -6.48 5.61
CA ASN A 230 12.16 -6.46 4.45
C ASN A 230 11.78 -7.86 3.99
N ARG A 231 10.52 -8.03 3.63
CA ARG A 231 9.99 -9.15 2.83
C ARG A 231 9.18 -8.63 1.64
N GLY A 232 9.08 -7.32 1.51
CA GLY A 232 8.63 -6.64 0.30
C GLY A 232 9.77 -5.94 -0.42
N PHE A 233 9.58 -5.69 -1.70
CA PHE A 233 10.51 -4.99 -2.58
C PHE A 233 9.75 -3.97 -3.42
N TYR A 234 10.29 -2.75 -3.53
CA TYR A 234 9.72 -1.71 -4.40
C TYR A 234 10.36 -1.72 -5.79
N ILE A 235 9.57 -1.91 -6.84
CA ILE A 235 10.02 -1.96 -8.25
C ILE A 235 9.67 -0.72 -9.07
N GLY A 236 9.07 0.31 -8.48
CA GLY A 236 8.59 1.50 -9.19
C GLY A 236 9.71 2.45 -9.64
N GLU A 237 10.55 2.01 -10.57
CA GLU A 237 11.65 2.80 -11.15
C GLU A 237 11.16 4.03 -11.93
N SER A 238 9.95 3.95 -12.49
CA SER A 238 9.29 5.07 -13.16
C SER A 238 7.85 5.27 -12.67
N GLY A 239 7.45 6.52 -12.48
CA GLY A 239 6.10 6.87 -12.04
C GLY A 239 6.00 8.29 -11.48
N MET A 240 4.96 8.53 -10.68
CA MET A 240 4.67 9.84 -10.08
C MET A 240 5.78 10.33 -9.13
N HIS A 241 6.50 9.39 -8.50
CA HIS A 241 7.45 9.69 -7.42
C HIS A 241 8.91 9.42 -7.77
N PHE A 242 9.19 8.68 -8.85
CA PHE A 242 10.55 8.27 -9.21
C PHE A 242 10.81 8.35 -10.71
N ASN A 243 12.08 8.57 -11.03
CA ASN A 243 12.67 8.35 -12.35
C ASN A 243 13.88 7.42 -12.21
N PRO A 244 14.38 6.82 -13.31
CA PRO A 244 15.47 5.84 -13.24
C PRO A 244 16.74 6.34 -12.55
N HIS A 245 17.08 7.62 -12.73
CA HIS A 245 18.25 8.22 -12.10
C HIS A 245 18.10 8.28 -10.58
N LEU A 246 16.98 8.82 -10.08
CA LEU A 246 16.69 8.90 -8.66
C LEU A 246 16.55 7.51 -8.01
N TYR A 247 15.92 6.57 -8.71
CA TYR A 247 15.77 5.17 -8.26
C TYR A 247 17.12 4.48 -8.08
N GLN A 248 18.06 4.71 -9.01
CA GLN A 248 19.44 4.23 -8.89
C GLN A 248 20.20 4.93 -7.76
N GLN A 249 20.12 6.26 -7.66
CA GLN A 249 20.80 7.04 -6.61
C GLN A 249 20.38 6.61 -5.20
N ILE A 250 19.08 6.31 -5.01
CA ILE A 250 18.53 5.89 -3.71
C ILE A 250 18.87 4.41 -3.41
N GLY A 251 19.33 3.64 -4.39
CA GLY A 251 19.84 2.29 -4.23
C GLY A 251 18.83 1.17 -4.43
N TYR A 252 17.57 1.47 -4.78
CA TYR A 252 16.54 0.45 -5.03
C TYR A 252 16.90 -0.49 -6.18
N LYS A 253 17.67 -0.01 -7.18
CA LYS A 253 18.20 -0.81 -8.29
C LYS A 253 19.06 -2.01 -7.85
N TYR A 254 19.68 -1.93 -6.68
CA TYR A 254 20.61 -2.96 -6.19
C TYR A 254 19.98 -3.94 -5.21
N GLN A 255 18.72 -3.73 -4.83
CA GLN A 255 18.02 -4.68 -3.98
C GLN A 255 17.83 -6.01 -4.73
N LYS A 256 17.70 -7.11 -3.98
CA LYS A 256 17.25 -8.40 -4.49
C LYS A 256 16.01 -8.84 -3.68
N PRO A 257 15.13 -9.71 -4.22
CA PRO A 257 14.04 -10.27 -3.43
C PRO A 257 14.57 -10.89 -2.13
N PHE A 258 13.97 -10.48 -1.01
CA PHE A 258 14.32 -10.97 0.32
C PHE A 258 13.53 -12.27 0.58
N GLU A 259 14.12 -13.40 0.23
CA GLU A 259 13.58 -14.73 0.54
C GLU A 259 14.47 -15.41 1.59
N PHE A 260 13.88 -15.75 2.74
CA PHE A 260 14.58 -16.39 3.84
C PHE A 260 13.99 -17.78 4.09
N LYS A 261 14.82 -18.83 4.05
CA LYS A 261 14.35 -20.20 4.31
C LYS A 261 13.72 -20.36 5.71
N SER A 262 14.18 -19.57 6.67
CA SER A 262 13.62 -19.53 8.03
C SER A 262 12.19 -19.01 8.08
N ASP A 263 11.76 -18.21 7.09
CA ASP A 263 10.41 -17.66 7.08
C ASP A 263 9.37 -18.76 7.09
N GLU A 264 9.58 -19.86 6.36
CA GLU A 264 8.68 -21.04 6.31
C GLU A 264 8.29 -21.59 7.70
N LYS A 265 9.16 -21.40 8.70
CA LYS A 265 8.97 -21.87 10.08
C LYS A 265 8.68 -20.75 11.08
N LEU A 266 8.78 -19.48 10.65
CA LEU A 266 8.56 -18.34 11.52
C LEU A 266 7.06 -18.21 11.84
N ASN A 267 6.72 -18.34 13.11
CA ASN A 267 5.34 -18.36 13.62
C ASN A 267 5.02 -17.22 14.59
N ALA A 268 6.01 -16.40 14.95
CA ALA A 268 5.83 -15.24 15.82
C ALA A 268 6.91 -14.20 15.53
N PHE A 269 6.57 -12.93 15.77
CA PHE A 269 7.50 -11.82 15.81
C PHE A 269 7.60 -11.24 17.21
N ILE A 270 8.76 -10.66 17.52
CA ILE A 270 9.10 -10.08 18.81
C ILE A 270 9.30 -8.58 18.66
N MET A 271 8.59 -7.79 19.46
CA MET A 271 8.81 -6.34 19.55
C MET A 271 10.23 -6.07 20.05
N ARG A 272 10.94 -5.19 19.36
CA ARG A 272 12.28 -4.75 19.75
C ARG A 272 12.24 -3.71 20.86
#